data_AF-A0A521DR20-F1
#
_entry.id   AF-A0A521DR20-F1
#
_cell.length_a   1.000
_cell.length_b   1.000
_cell.length_c   1.000
_cell.angle_alpha   90.00
_cell.angle_beta   90.00
_cell.angle_gamma   90.00
#
_symmetry.space_group_name_H-M   'P 1'
#
loop_
_entity.id
_entity.type
_entity.pdbx_description
1 polymer ?
#
loop_
_entity_poly.entity_id
_entity_poly.type
_entity_poly.pdbx_seq_one_letter_code
_entity_poly.pdbx_strand_id
1 'polypeptide(L)'
;MRKKADELARLQRLAQLRSDIEMRKLSVYRAHVTAAQSRIAVIEAKMQQLYASSAPFSVSEARLANALAGDHARQLVRAEADLARMMPGFESARAAAIREYGRVRVLEEIRLSARVLAGDGQGSGKGPS
;
A
#
# COMPACT_ATOMS: atom_id res chain seq x y z
N MET A 1 -4.29 18.47 -35.27
CA MET A 1 -4.45 17.30 -34.35
C MET A 1 -3.14 16.81 -33.72
N ARG A 2 -2.02 16.73 -34.47
CA ARG A 2 -0.72 16.22 -33.97
C ARG A 2 -0.19 16.89 -32.69
N LYS A 3 -0.23 18.23 -32.61
CA LYS A 3 0.19 19.00 -31.41
C LYS A 3 -0.57 18.60 -30.13
N LYS A 4 -1.87 18.33 -30.21
CA LYS A 4 -2.69 17.88 -29.07
C LYS A 4 -2.33 16.46 -28.64
N ALA A 5 -2.07 15.56 -29.59
CA ALA A 5 -1.63 14.20 -29.30
C ALA A 5 -0.25 14.17 -28.62
N ASP A 6 0.68 15.03 -29.05
CA ASP A 6 2.01 15.15 -28.45
C ASP A 6 1.95 15.71 -27.01
N GLU A 7 1.04 16.65 -26.76
CA GLU A 7 0.78 17.21 -25.44
C GLU A 7 0.18 16.18 -24.48
N LEU A 8 -0.82 15.40 -24.93
CA LEU A 8 -1.37 14.28 -24.17
C LEU A 8 -0.32 13.22 -23.84
N ALA A 9 0.58 12.91 -24.78
CA ALA A 9 1.68 11.99 -24.55
C ALA A 9 2.68 12.51 -23.49
N ARG A 10 2.94 13.83 -23.45
CA ARG A 10 3.76 14.45 -22.40
C ARG A 10 3.08 14.40 -21.03
N LEU A 11 1.79 14.71 -20.97
CA LEU A 11 1.01 14.63 -19.73
C LEU A 11 0.97 13.20 -19.16
N GLN A 12 0.79 12.20 -20.02
CA GLN A 12 0.82 10.80 -19.59
C GLN A 12 2.18 10.40 -19.01
N ARG A 13 3.29 10.80 -19.65
CA ARG A 13 4.64 10.53 -19.11
C ARG A 13 4.86 11.20 -17.76
N LEU A 14 4.39 12.44 -17.58
CA LEU A 14 4.48 13.14 -16.31
C LEU A 14 3.62 12.47 -15.22
N ALA A 15 2.41 12.06 -15.55
CA ALA A 15 1.53 11.33 -14.63
C ALA A 15 2.15 9.98 -14.23
N GLN A 16 2.76 9.25 -15.18
CA GLN A 16 3.45 8.00 -14.90
C GLN A 16 4.58 8.23 -13.88
N LEU A 17 5.44 9.22 -14.11
CA LEU A 17 6.54 9.53 -13.20
C LEU A 17 6.04 9.86 -11.78
N ARG A 18 4.95 10.64 -11.67
CA ARG A 18 4.34 10.93 -10.36
C ARG A 18 3.77 9.69 -9.69
N SER A 19 3.08 8.84 -10.45
CA SER A 19 2.57 7.57 -9.94
C SER A 19 3.69 6.68 -9.40
N ASP A 20 4.79 6.54 -10.14
CA ASP A 20 5.93 5.73 -9.72
C ASP A 20 6.57 6.25 -8.41
N ILE A 21 6.66 7.57 -8.25
CA ILE A 21 7.16 8.21 -7.02
C ILE A 21 6.25 7.89 -5.83
N GLU A 22 4.94 8.08 -5.97
CA GLU A 22 3.99 7.82 -4.89
C GLU A 22 3.89 6.32 -4.56
N MET A 23 4.00 5.45 -5.56
CA MET A 23 4.08 3.99 -5.35
C MET A 23 5.32 3.59 -4.58
N ARG A 24 6.48 4.19 -4.87
CA ARG A 24 7.71 3.96 -4.10
C ARG A 24 7.58 4.41 -2.65
N LYS A 25 7.00 5.59 -2.40
CA LYS A 25 6.73 6.07 -1.04
C LYS A 25 5.80 5.12 -0.29
N LEU A 26 4.68 4.71 -0.93
CA LEU A 26 3.75 3.75 -0.34
C LEU A 26 4.43 2.41 -0.01
N SER A 27 5.31 1.92 -0.88
CA SER A 27 6.07 0.69 -0.64
C SER A 27 6.90 0.76 0.64
N VAL A 28 7.55 1.89 0.93
CA VAL A 28 8.31 2.11 2.16
C VAL A 28 7.38 2.08 3.38
N TYR A 29 6.26 2.82 3.35
CA TYR A 29 5.28 2.78 4.44
C TYR A 29 4.74 1.37 4.68
N ARG A 30 4.41 0.65 3.61
CA ARG A 30 3.92 -0.73 3.69
C ARG A 30 4.94 -1.65 4.36
N ALA A 31 6.23 -1.53 4.02
CA ALA A 31 7.28 -2.32 4.65
C ALA A 31 7.35 -2.07 6.17
N HIS A 32 7.24 -0.81 6.60
CA HIS A 32 7.23 -0.47 8.03
C HIS A 32 5.99 -1.01 8.76
N VAL A 33 4.80 -0.84 8.17
CA VAL A 33 3.53 -1.36 8.72
C VAL A 33 3.59 -2.88 8.84
N THR A 34 4.00 -3.60 7.79
CA THR A 34 4.14 -5.05 7.82
C THR A 34 5.15 -5.49 8.88
N ALA A 35 6.29 -4.82 9.00
CA ALA A 35 7.27 -5.14 10.05
C ALA A 35 6.75 -4.88 11.47
N ALA A 36 5.89 -3.87 11.67
CA ALA A 36 5.24 -3.61 12.95
C ALA A 36 4.19 -4.69 13.28
N GLN A 37 3.36 -5.07 12.31
CA GLN A 37 2.39 -6.15 12.44
C GLN A 37 3.05 -7.50 12.76
N SER A 38 4.14 -7.85 12.08
CA SER A 38 4.89 -9.07 12.39
C SER A 38 5.47 -9.05 13.81
N ARG A 39 5.92 -7.90 14.30
CA ARG A 39 6.40 -7.76 15.69
C ARG A 39 5.29 -8.02 16.70
N ILE A 40 4.09 -7.46 16.47
CA ILE A 40 2.90 -7.71 17.30
C ILE A 40 2.58 -9.21 17.33
N ALA A 41 2.46 -9.85 16.17
CA ALA A 41 2.14 -11.27 16.05
C ALA A 41 3.15 -12.17 16.79
N VAL A 42 4.44 -11.83 16.76
CA VAL A 42 5.47 -12.57 17.51
C VAL A 42 5.29 -12.42 19.03
N ILE A 43 4.92 -11.24 19.52
CA ILE A 43 4.67 -11.01 20.96
C ILE A 43 3.43 -11.80 21.40
N GLU A 44 2.35 -11.74 20.62
CA GLU A 44 1.12 -12.49 20.89
C GLU A 44 1.37 -13.99 20.93
N ALA A 45 2.14 -14.54 19.97
CA ALA A 45 2.51 -15.94 19.96
C ALA A 45 3.30 -16.36 21.20
N LYS A 46 4.24 -15.52 21.67
CA LYS A 46 4.98 -15.77 22.92
C LYS A 46 4.06 -15.78 24.14
N MET A 47 3.11 -14.85 24.22
CA MET A 47 2.12 -14.83 25.30
C MET A 47 1.24 -16.09 25.27
N GLN A 48 0.78 -16.50 24.09
CA GLN A 48 -0.03 -17.71 23.94
C GLN A 48 0.74 -18.96 24.36
N GLN A 49 2.04 -19.05 24.03
CA GLN A 49 2.89 -20.16 24.48
C GLN A 49 3.03 -20.23 26.00
N LEU A 50 3.15 -19.08 26.69
CA LEU A 50 3.20 -19.04 28.16
C LEU A 50 1.90 -19.58 28.78
N TYR A 51 0.74 -19.26 28.20
CA TYR A 51 -0.56 -19.70 28.71
C TYR A 51 -0.96 -21.11 28.28
N ALA A 52 -0.39 -21.64 27.20
CA ALA A 52 -0.68 -22.99 26.72
C ALA A 52 -0.06 -24.10 27.59
N SER A 53 0.80 -23.75 28.55
CA SER A 53 1.38 -24.72 29.49
C SER A 53 0.32 -25.30 30.41
N SER A 54 0.02 -26.59 30.24
CA SER A 54 -0.89 -27.36 31.10
C SER A 54 -0.18 -28.06 32.26
N ALA A 55 1.15 -27.94 32.36
CA ALA A 55 1.92 -28.52 33.45
C ALA A 55 1.66 -27.75 34.76
N PRO A 56 1.50 -28.45 35.91
CA PRO A 56 1.41 -27.79 37.21
C PRO A 56 2.68 -26.97 37.48
N PHE A 57 2.51 -25.68 37.76
CA PHE A 57 3.63 -24.83 38.14
C PHE A 57 3.95 -24.94 39.63
N SER A 58 5.23 -24.93 39.96
CA SER A 58 5.70 -24.48 41.28
C SER A 58 5.44 -22.98 41.46
N VAL A 59 5.44 -22.50 42.71
CA VAL A 59 5.26 -21.07 43.01
C VAL A 59 6.32 -20.20 42.32
N SER A 60 7.56 -20.67 42.23
CA SER A 60 8.65 -19.99 41.52
C SER A 60 8.38 -19.87 40.02
N GLU A 61 7.91 -20.95 39.39
CA GLU A 61 7.60 -20.96 37.96
C GLU A 61 6.39 -20.07 37.65
N ALA A 62 5.37 -20.08 38.51
CA ALA A 62 4.21 -19.20 38.39
C ALA A 62 4.60 -17.71 38.48
N ARG A 63 5.50 -17.34 39.41
CA ARG A 63 6.01 -15.96 39.51
C ARG A 63 6.80 -15.56 38.27
N LEU A 64 7.63 -16.45 37.75
CA LEU A 64 8.39 -16.21 36.52
C LEU A 64 7.47 -16.03 35.31
N ALA A 65 6.49 -16.92 35.12
CA ALA A 65 5.51 -16.84 34.05
C ALA A 65 4.72 -15.52 34.10
N ASN A 66 4.28 -15.09 35.29
CA ASN A 66 3.61 -13.80 35.48
C ASN A 66 4.50 -12.61 35.15
N ALA A 67 5.78 -12.64 35.53
CA ALA A 67 6.73 -11.58 35.20
C ALA A 67 6.95 -11.46 33.68
N LEU A 68 7.10 -12.60 32.99
CA LEU A 68 7.24 -12.65 31.53
C LEU A 68 5.97 -12.18 30.82
N ALA A 69 4.79 -12.63 31.27
CA ALA A 69 3.50 -12.19 30.72
C ALA A 69 3.32 -10.67 30.87
N GLY A 70 3.64 -10.12 32.05
CA GLY A 70 3.59 -8.68 32.28
C GLY A 70 4.57 -7.90 31.41
N ASP A 71 5.73 -8.46 31.12
CA ASP A 71 6.69 -7.84 30.21
C ASP A 71 6.21 -7.86 28.75
N HIS A 72 5.74 -9.00 28.27
CA HIS A 72 5.17 -9.11 26.93
C HIS A 72 3.94 -8.21 26.74
N ALA A 73 3.07 -8.08 27.74
CA ALA A 73 1.94 -7.16 27.68
C ALA A 73 2.38 -5.70 27.50
N ARG A 74 3.42 -5.25 28.22
CA ARG A 74 3.97 -3.89 28.04
C ARG A 74 4.62 -3.72 26.66
N GLN A 75 5.31 -4.74 26.15
CA GLN A 75 5.87 -4.72 24.81
C GLN A 75 4.78 -4.65 23.74
N LEU A 76 3.68 -5.39 23.91
CA LEU A 76 2.54 -5.40 23.01
C LEU A 76 1.90 -4.02 22.91
N VAL A 77 1.56 -3.41 24.05
CA VAL A 77 0.97 -2.05 24.10
C VAL A 77 1.85 -1.03 23.38
N ARG A 78 3.18 -1.11 23.54
CA ARG A 78 4.12 -0.22 22.84
C ARG A 78 4.12 -0.47 21.33
N ALA A 79 4.16 -1.74 20.92
CA ALA A 79 4.16 -2.11 19.51
C ALA A 79 2.84 -1.71 18.81
N GLU A 80 1.71 -1.85 19.47
CA GLU A 80 0.40 -1.38 18.99
C GLU A 80 0.35 0.14 18.87
N ALA A 81 0.84 0.86 19.88
CA ALA A 81 0.93 2.32 19.83
C ALA A 81 1.85 2.79 18.68
N ASP A 82 2.96 2.11 18.45
CA ASP A 82 3.87 2.38 17.33
C ASP A 82 3.17 2.18 15.99
N LEU A 83 2.46 1.06 15.82
CA LEU A 83 1.67 0.79 14.62
C LEU A 83 0.60 1.86 14.41
N ALA A 84 -0.17 2.20 15.45
CA ALA A 84 -1.21 3.22 15.39
C ALA A 84 -0.65 4.59 14.96
N ARG A 85 0.55 4.96 15.41
CA ARG A 85 1.23 6.20 14.98
C ARG A 85 1.64 6.18 13.51
N MET A 86 1.92 5.02 12.93
CA MET A 86 2.31 4.89 11.52
C MET A 86 1.11 4.93 10.56
N MET A 87 -0.07 4.49 11.01
CA MET A 87 -1.25 4.33 10.17
C MET A 87 -1.68 5.59 9.40
N PRO A 88 -1.72 6.81 10.00
CA PRO A 88 -2.10 8.00 9.25
C PRO A 88 -1.18 8.30 8.06
N GLY A 89 0.14 8.08 8.23
CA GLY A 89 1.12 8.26 7.16
C GLY A 89 0.96 7.23 6.05
N PHE A 90 0.72 5.97 6.42
CA PHE A 90 0.44 4.90 5.46
C PHE A 90 -0.83 5.18 4.65
N GLU A 91 -1.93 5.56 5.29
CA GLU A 91 -3.19 5.85 4.60
C GLU A 91 -3.09 7.08 3.69
N SER A 92 -2.36 8.11 4.11
CA SER A 92 -2.07 9.28 3.28
C SER A 92 -1.29 8.89 2.02
N ALA A 93 -0.20 8.11 2.18
CA ALA A 93 0.59 7.62 1.06
C ALA A 93 -0.24 6.70 0.14
N ARG A 94 -1.11 5.87 0.71
CA ARG A 94 -2.01 4.99 -0.03
C ARG A 94 -3.00 5.78 -0.87
N ALA A 95 -3.63 6.79 -0.30
CA ALA A 95 -4.56 7.66 -1.03
C ALA A 95 -3.86 8.45 -2.15
N ALA A 96 -2.63 8.93 -1.91
CA ALA A 96 -1.83 9.62 -2.94
C ALA A 96 -1.48 8.68 -4.10
N ALA A 97 -0.98 7.47 -3.80
CA ALA A 97 -0.63 6.48 -4.82
C ALA A 97 -1.83 6.06 -5.68
N ILE A 98 -2.99 5.80 -5.05
CA ILE A 98 -4.23 5.47 -5.76
C ILE A 98 -4.64 6.60 -6.71
N ARG A 99 -4.56 7.85 -6.24
CA ARG A 99 -4.94 9.02 -7.02
C ARG A 99 -4.06 9.21 -8.26
N GLU A 100 -2.74 9.14 -8.09
CA GLU A 100 -1.81 9.32 -9.22
C GLU A 100 -1.85 8.15 -10.19
N TYR A 101 -2.04 6.92 -9.70
CA TYR A 101 -2.30 5.78 -10.57
C TYR A 101 -3.60 5.96 -11.37
N GLY A 102 -4.68 6.41 -10.73
CA GLY A 102 -5.94 6.72 -11.42
C GLY A 102 -5.76 7.77 -12.52
N ARG A 103 -4.93 8.81 -12.29
CA ARG A 103 -4.60 9.81 -13.31
C ARG A 103 -3.91 9.20 -14.54
N VAL A 104 -2.99 8.25 -14.34
CA VAL A 104 -2.34 7.54 -15.45
C VAL A 104 -3.38 6.82 -16.29
N ARG A 105 -4.31 6.10 -15.65
CA ARG A 105 -5.38 5.34 -16.32
C ARG A 105 -6.30 6.24 -17.14
N VAL A 106 -6.74 7.35 -16.58
CA VAL A 106 -7.59 8.32 -17.31
C VAL A 106 -6.86 8.90 -18.53
N LEU A 107 -5.58 9.25 -18.41
CA LEU A 107 -4.81 9.78 -19.54
C LEU A 107 -4.56 8.73 -20.63
N GLU A 108 -4.37 7.47 -20.24
CA GLU A 108 -4.29 6.33 -21.15
C GLU A 108 -5.60 6.16 -21.93
N GLU A 109 -6.74 6.18 -21.25
CA GLU A 109 -8.08 6.09 -21.84
C GLU A 109 -8.36 7.25 -22.81
N ILE A 110 -8.12 8.50 -22.39
CA ILE A 110 -8.30 9.68 -23.25
C ILE A 110 -7.46 9.56 -24.52
N ARG A 111 -6.21 9.10 -24.40
CA ARG A 111 -5.31 8.97 -25.55
C ARG A 111 -5.73 7.84 -26.49
N LEU A 112 -6.26 6.75 -25.97
CA LEU A 112 -6.84 5.66 -26.78
C LEU A 112 -8.07 6.17 -27.54
N SER A 113 -9.01 6.82 -26.87
CA SER A 113 -10.21 7.40 -27.48
C SER A 113 -9.87 8.45 -28.54
N ALA A 114 -8.89 9.31 -28.28
CA ALA A 114 -8.44 10.32 -29.24
C ALA A 114 -7.78 9.70 -30.50
N ARG A 115 -7.18 8.51 -30.40
CA ARG A 115 -6.63 7.78 -31.54
C ARG A 115 -7.71 7.15 -32.39
N VAL A 116 -8.73 6.54 -31.76
CA VAL A 116 -9.89 5.96 -32.47
C VAL A 116 -10.59 7.05 -33.29
N LEU A 117 -10.90 8.19 -32.66
CA LEU A 117 -11.53 9.33 -33.33
C LEU A 117 -10.68 9.95 -34.45
N ALA A 118 -9.35 9.82 -34.38
CA ALA A 118 -8.46 10.27 -35.45
C ALA A 118 -8.29 9.24 -36.58
N GLY A 119 -8.57 7.96 -36.32
CA GLY A 119 -8.50 6.85 -37.29
C GLY A 119 -9.74 6.73 -38.18
N ASP A 120 -10.92 7.02 -37.64
CA ASP A 120 -12.19 6.93 -38.38
C ASP A 120 -12.39 8.02 -39.45
N GLY A 121 -11.52 9.04 -39.48
CA GLY A 121 -11.55 10.13 -40.46
C GLY A 121 -10.85 9.85 -41.81
N GLN A 122 -10.25 8.68 -42.02
CA GLN A 122 -9.50 8.36 -43.27
C GLN A 122 -10.16 7.29 -44.17
N GLY A 123 -11.36 6.81 -43.82
CA GLY A 123 -11.94 5.60 -44.42
C GLY A 123 -13.27 5.75 -45.15
N SER A 124 -13.58 6.85 -45.84
CA SER A 124 -14.81 6.96 -46.66
C SER A 124 -14.61 7.88 -47.87
N GLY A 125 -13.98 7.36 -48.93
CA GLY A 125 -13.69 8.15 -50.13
C GLY A 125 -13.31 7.30 -51.35
N LYS A 126 -14.03 6.21 -51.61
CA LYS A 126 -14.06 5.58 -52.93
C LYS A 126 -15.51 5.23 -53.26
N GLY A 127 -16.19 6.13 -53.95
CA GLY A 127 -17.39 5.79 -54.70
C GLY A 127 -16.99 4.98 -55.94
N PRO A 128 -17.68 3.90 -56.29
CA PRO A 128 -17.55 3.32 -57.62
C PRO A 128 -18.46 4.10 -58.59
N SER A 129 -17.85 4.47 -59.71
CA SER A 129 -18.49 4.96 -60.94
C SER A 129 -19.25 3.86 -61.65
#